data_AF-A0A139PU38-F1
#
_entry.id   AF-A0A139PU38-F1
#
_cell.length_a   1.000
_cell.length_b   1.000
_cell.length_c   1.000
_cell.angle_alpha   90.00
_cell.angle_beta   90.00
_cell.angle_gamma   90.00
#
_symmetry.space_group_name_H-M   'P 1'
#
loop_
_entity.id
_entity.type
_entity.pdbx_description
1 polymer ?
#
loop_
_entity_poly.entity_id
_entity_poly.type
_entity_poly.pdbx_seq_one_letter_code
_entity_poly.pdbx_strand_id
1 'polypeptide(L)'
;MKRFIAIWILLSAGLNIWQMDRIRDLEEKKPMVIYKADNAGAEIFGKVVEKGRHGKLYTLTIRDYGVFVVTKEQWDKVKIGDEVML
;
A
#
# COMPACT_ATOMS: atom_id res chain seq x y z
N MET A 1 -40.58 -38.19 9.25
CA MET A 1 -39.12 -37.96 9.39
C MET A 1 -38.40 -37.62 8.08
N LYS A 2 -38.45 -38.47 7.03
CA LYS A 2 -37.69 -38.23 5.77
C LYS A 2 -37.95 -36.85 5.09
N ARG A 3 -39.20 -36.37 5.08
CA ARG A 3 -39.57 -35.06 4.52
C ARG A 3 -38.95 -33.88 5.27
N PHE A 4 -38.84 -33.98 6.60
CA PHE A 4 -38.21 -32.94 7.42
C PHE A 4 -36.70 -32.85 7.18
N ILE A 5 -36.03 -34.01 7.06
CA ILE A 5 -34.60 -34.07 6.77
C ILE A 5 -34.29 -33.43 5.40
N ALA A 6 -35.11 -33.71 4.38
CA ALA A 6 -34.96 -33.09 3.06
C ALA A 6 -35.12 -31.56 3.10
N ILE A 7 -36.09 -31.05 3.87
CA ILE A 7 -36.29 -29.60 4.04
C ILE A 7 -35.07 -28.95 4.71
N TRP A 8 -34.52 -29.57 5.75
CA TRP A 8 -33.33 -29.06 6.44
C TRP A 8 -32.07 -29.08 5.56
N ILE A 9 -31.92 -30.10 4.71
CA ILE A 9 -30.81 -30.16 3.74
C ILE A 9 -30.92 -29.01 2.73
N LEU A 10 -32.11 -28.75 2.21
CA LEU A 10 -32.34 -27.66 1.25
C LEU A 10 -32.15 -26.27 1.91
N LEU A 11 -32.62 -26.09 3.14
CA LEU A 11 -32.40 -24.86 3.91
C LEU A 11 -30.91 -24.61 4.16
N SER A 12 -30.16 -25.64 4.56
CA SER A 12 -28.72 -25.54 4.79
C SER A 12 -27.95 -25.25 3.51
N ALA A 13 -28.29 -25.93 2.40
CA ALA A 13 -27.68 -25.67 1.10
C ALA A 13 -27.93 -24.25 0.62
N GLY A 14 -29.17 -23.75 0.74
CA GLY A 14 -29.51 -22.36 0.40
C GLY A 14 -28.74 -21.34 1.23
N LEU A 15 -28.58 -21.60 2.54
CA LEU A 15 -27.82 -20.71 3.43
C LEU A 15 -26.33 -20.66 3.07
N ASN A 16 -25.74 -21.80 2.70
CA ASN A 16 -24.33 -21.86 2.26
C ASN A 16 -24.10 -21.08 0.96
N ILE A 17 -25.02 -21.19 -0.01
CA ILE A 17 -24.94 -20.45 -1.29
C ILE A 17 -25.01 -18.93 -1.03
N TRP A 18 -25.94 -18.49 -0.17
CA TRP A 18 -26.06 -17.07 0.17
C TRP A 18 -24.84 -16.52 0.92
N GLN A 19 -24.25 -17.30 1.84
CA GLN A 19 -23.01 -16.91 2.52
C GLN A 19 -21.84 -16.76 1.55
N MET A 20 -21.69 -17.68 0.59
CA MET A 20 -20.61 -17.63 -0.39
C MET A 20 -20.68 -16.36 -1.26
N ASP A 21 -21.89 -15.98 -1.70
CA ASP A 21 -22.09 -14.78 -2.52
C ASP A 21 -21.69 -13.49 -1.77
N ARG A 22 -22.09 -13.38 -0.50
CA ARG A 22 -21.72 -12.25 0.36
C ARG A 22 -20.22 -12.21 0.66
N ILE A 23 -19.56 -13.36 0.78
CA ILE A 23 -18.11 -13.42 0.96
C ILE A 23 -17.40 -12.93 -0.29
N ARG A 24 -17.84 -13.34 -1.49
CA ARG A 24 -17.27 -12.88 -2.76
C ARG A 24 -17.33 -11.35 -2.88
N ASP A 25 -18.46 -10.74 -2.58
CA ASP A 25 -18.61 -9.27 -2.60
C ASP A 25 -17.65 -8.55 -1.65
N LEU A 26 -17.37 -9.15 -0.48
CA LEU A 26 -16.43 -8.62 0.49
C LEU A 26 -14.97 -8.85 0.07
N GLU A 27 -14.67 -9.94 -0.63
CA GLU A 27 -13.35 -10.21 -1.17
C GLU A 27 -12.99 -9.28 -2.34
N GLU A 28 -13.95 -8.98 -3.22
CA GLU A 28 -13.77 -8.00 -4.30
C GLU A 28 -13.52 -6.59 -3.75
N LYS A 29 -14.10 -6.26 -2.60
CA LYS A 29 -13.94 -4.97 -1.91
C LYS A 29 -12.87 -4.99 -0.84
N LYS A 30 -11.91 -5.93 -0.89
CA LYS A 30 -10.79 -5.95 0.05
C LYS A 30 -10.13 -4.57 0.08
N PRO A 31 -10.03 -3.92 1.26
CA PRO A 31 -9.40 -2.61 1.35
C PRO A 31 -7.93 -2.76 0.95
N MET A 32 -7.59 -2.24 -0.23
CA MET A 32 -6.21 -2.13 -0.68
C MET A 32 -5.62 -0.88 -0.04
N VAL A 33 -4.55 -1.04 0.73
CA VAL A 33 -3.75 0.09 1.19
C VAL A 33 -2.92 0.57 0.00
N ILE A 34 -3.45 1.53 -0.75
CA ILE A 34 -2.70 2.22 -1.81
C ILE A 34 -1.90 3.33 -1.13
N TYR A 35 -0.59 3.18 -1.05
CA TYR A 35 0.30 4.28 -0.70
C TYR A 35 0.39 5.20 -1.92
N LYS A 36 -0.52 6.18 -1.99
CA LYS A 36 -0.44 7.23 -2.98
C LYS A 36 0.62 8.23 -2.54
N ALA A 37 1.74 8.24 -3.25
CA ALA A 37 2.75 9.28 -3.08
C ALA A 37 2.29 10.46 -3.96
N ASP A 38 1.75 11.52 -3.34
CA ASP A 38 1.18 12.69 -4.02
C ASP A 38 2.25 13.64 -4.60
N ASN A 39 3.48 13.16 -4.80
CA ASN A 39 4.62 13.88 -5.32
C ASN A 39 4.84 13.66 -6.84
N ALA A 40 4.01 12.87 -7.51
CA ALA A 40 4.07 12.72 -8.96
C ALA A 40 3.71 14.04 -9.66
N GLY A 41 4.74 14.80 -10.09
CA GLY A 41 4.61 16.09 -10.77
C GLY A 41 4.88 17.32 -9.90
N ALA A 42 5.25 17.14 -8.62
CA ALA A 42 5.71 18.24 -7.78
C ALA A 42 7.24 18.27 -7.79
N GLU A 43 7.82 19.39 -8.26
CA GLU A 43 9.26 19.64 -8.17
C GLU A 43 9.64 19.89 -6.70
N ILE A 44 10.48 19.03 -6.13
CA ILE A 44 10.95 19.17 -4.75
C ILE A 44 12.29 19.87 -4.78
N PHE A 45 12.36 21.12 -4.36
CA PHE A 45 13.60 21.88 -4.27
C PHE A 45 13.99 22.10 -2.81
N GLY A 46 15.13 21.55 -2.38
CA GLY A 46 15.58 21.81 -1.02
C GLY A 46 16.95 21.26 -0.68
N LYS A 47 17.40 21.58 0.54
CA LYS A 47 18.70 21.17 1.06
C LYS A 47 18.63 19.80 1.72
N VAL A 48 19.51 18.89 1.35
CA VAL A 48 19.64 17.59 2.00
C VAL A 48 20.23 17.77 3.40
N VAL A 49 19.52 17.28 4.41
CA VAL A 49 19.94 17.36 5.82
C VAL A 49 20.43 16.03 6.36
N GLU A 50 19.94 14.91 5.83
CA GLU A 50 20.31 13.58 6.30
C GLU A 50 20.25 12.56 5.15
N LYS A 51 21.04 11.49 5.30
CA LYS A 51 21.03 10.32 4.43
C LYS A 51 20.81 9.07 5.27
N GLY A 52 19.78 8.30 4.95
CA GLY A 52 19.44 7.06 5.63
C GLY A 52 19.58 5.84 4.73
N ARG A 53 19.71 4.67 5.35
CA ARG A 53 19.59 3.38 4.67
C ARG A 53 18.79 2.41 5.53
N HIS A 54 17.67 1.94 5.00
CA HIS A 54 16.81 0.97 5.65
C HIS A 54 16.79 -0.31 4.82
N GLY A 55 17.65 -1.26 5.18
CA GLY A 55 17.86 -2.50 4.43
C GLY A 55 18.36 -2.24 3.00
N LYS A 56 17.47 -2.45 2.01
CA LYS A 56 17.74 -2.23 0.58
C LYS A 56 17.30 -0.85 0.07
N LEU A 57 16.63 -0.06 0.90
CA LEU A 57 16.14 1.27 0.54
C LEU A 57 17.15 2.35 0.92
N TYR A 58 17.36 3.30 0.02
CA TYR A 58 18.21 4.47 0.21
C TYR A 58 17.31 5.69 0.39
N THR A 59 17.54 6.48 1.44
CA THR A 59 16.70 7.65 1.74
C THR A 59 17.51 8.94 1.84
N LEU A 60 16.90 10.04 1.39
CA LEU A 60 17.38 11.42 1.58
C LEU A 60 16.33 12.18 2.38
N THR A 61 16.75 12.86 3.44
CA THR A 61 15.89 13.81 4.15
C THR A 61 16.15 15.20 3.60
N ILE A 62 15.13 15.82 3.02
CA ILE A 62 15.17 17.17 2.46
C ILE A 62 14.50 18.11 3.46
N ARG A 63 15.19 19.20 3.81
CA ARG A 63 14.66 20.24 4.70
C ARG A 63 13.33 20.77 4.16
N ASP A 64 12.36 20.95 5.04
CA ASP A 64 11.01 21.48 4.75
C ASP A 64 10.10 20.56 3.92
N TYR A 65 10.59 19.39 3.45
CA TYR A 65 9.79 18.42 2.68
C TYR A 65 9.61 17.07 3.39
N GLY A 66 10.69 16.47 3.89
CA GLY A 66 10.65 15.14 4.53
C GLY A 66 11.61 14.12 3.92
N VAL A 67 11.27 12.84 4.07
CA VAL A 67 12.15 11.70 3.71
C VAL A 67 11.72 11.10 2.38
N PHE A 68 12.66 11.02 1.44
CA PHE A 68 12.44 10.48 0.10
C PHE A 68 13.26 9.24 -0.13
N VAL A 69 12.63 8.19 -0.64
CA VAL A 69 13.33 7.00 -1.13
C VAL A 69 13.86 7.31 -2.53
N VAL A 70 15.17 7.16 -2.72
CA VAL A 70 15.85 7.43 -3.98
C VAL A 70 16.58 6.18 -4.48
N THR A 71 17.00 6.21 -5.75
CA THR A 71 17.88 5.17 -6.28
C THR A 71 19.24 5.22 -5.58
N LYS A 72 19.93 4.08 -5.56
CA LYS A 72 21.31 4.01 -5.04
C LYS A 72 22.23 5.02 -5.74
N GLU A 73 22.10 5.14 -7.05
CA GLU A 73 22.94 6.05 -7.86
C GLU A 73 22.73 7.51 -7.46
N GLN A 74 21.49 7.96 -7.28
CA GLN A 74 21.20 9.31 -6.77
C GLN A 74 21.71 9.48 -5.35
N TRP A 75 21.50 8.49 -4.49
CA TRP A 75 21.99 8.52 -3.12
C TRP A 75 23.51 8.67 -3.08
N ASP A 76 24.28 7.93 -3.87
CA ASP A 76 25.74 8.01 -3.89
C ASP A 76 26.24 9.37 -4.41
N LYS A 77 25.53 10.00 -5.37
CA LYS A 77 25.90 11.30 -5.95
C LYS A 77 25.66 12.47 -5.00
N VAL A 78 24.56 12.44 -4.25
CA VAL A 78 24.09 13.57 -3.43
C VAL A 78 24.75 13.54 -2.04
N LYS A 79 25.25 14.68 -1.57
CA LYS A 79 25.84 14.85 -0.24
C LYS A 79 24.92 15.62 0.70
N ILE A 80 25.15 15.46 2.01
CA ILE A 80 24.48 16.28 3.01
C ILE A 80 24.92 17.72 2.81
N GLY A 81 23.94 18.61 2.70
CA GLY A 81 24.13 20.03 2.44
C GLY A 81 23.94 20.43 0.97
N ASP A 82 23.82 19.47 0.05
CA ASP A 82 23.53 19.78 -1.36
C ASP A 82 22.09 20.27 -1.51
N GLU A 83 21.89 21.23 -2.40
CA GLU A 83 20.58 21.58 -2.92
C GLU A 83 20.21 20.61 -4.02
N VAL A 84 19.04 20.00 -3.91
CA VAL A 84 18.54 19.01 -4.87
C VAL A 84 17.19 19.42 -5.40
N MET A 85 16.96 19.07 -6.66
CA MET A 85 15.67 19.12 -7.31
C MET A 85 15.28 17.67 -7.65
N LEU A 86 14.23 17.15 -7.02
CA LEU A 86 13.71 15.80 -7.22
C LEU A 86 12.35 15.81 -7.92
#